data_AF-A0A101FND4-F1
#
_entry.id   AF-A0A101FND4-F1
#
_cell.length_a   1.000
_cell.length_b   1.000
_cell.length_c   1.000
_cell.angle_alpha   90.00
_cell.angle_beta   90.00
_cell.angle_gamma   90.00
#
_symmetry.space_group_name_H-M   'P 1'
#
loop_
_entity.id
_entity.type
_entity.pdbx_description
1 polymer ?
#
loop_
_entity_poly.entity_id
_entity_poly.type
_entity_poly.pdbx_seq_one_letter_code
_entity_poly.pdbx_strand_id
1 'polypeptide(L)'
;MPSNLVNIREWVTLHKGARVRCRELRSRRKVEIKQGVILETYPRLFTMFIESQNSTVSFRYSDLLTHEVEIELLSAPEVTI
;
A
#
# COMPACT_ATOMS: atom_id res chain seq x y z
N MET A 1 -2.30 -6.07 -11.33
CA MET A 1 -1.75 -4.80 -10.84
C MET A 1 -1.75 -3.79 -11.97
N PRO A 2 -2.10 -2.51 -11.70
CA PRO A 2 -2.12 -1.47 -12.72
C PRO A 2 -0.72 -1.19 -13.30
N SER A 3 -0.65 -0.95 -14.61
CA SER A 3 0.62 -0.92 -15.38
C SER A 3 1.27 0.48 -15.50
N ASN A 4 0.73 1.50 -14.84
CA ASN A 4 1.24 2.87 -14.88
C ASN A 4 0.96 3.63 -13.55
N LEU A 5 1.70 4.72 -13.30
CA LEU A 5 1.60 5.49 -12.04
C LEU A 5 0.23 6.13 -11.80
N VAL A 6 -0.48 6.52 -12.86
CA VAL A 6 -1.81 7.14 -12.75
C VAL A 6 -2.80 6.13 -12.17
N ASN A 7 -2.87 4.95 -12.78
CA ASN A 7 -3.75 3.88 -12.35
C ASN A 7 -3.38 3.35 -10.96
N ILE A 8 -2.08 3.28 -10.62
CA ILE A 8 -1.63 2.94 -9.26
C ILE A 8 -2.15 3.97 -8.25
N ARG A 9 -1.98 5.27 -8.55
CA ARG A 9 -2.43 6.34 -7.66
C ARG A 9 -3.94 6.33 -7.47
N GLU A 10 -4.70 6.17 -8.56
CA GLU A 10 -6.17 6.05 -8.50
C GLU A 10 -6.59 4.85 -7.67
N TRP A 11 -5.99 3.69 -7.90
CA TRP A 11 -6.28 2.48 -7.15
C TRP A 11 -5.99 2.66 -5.65
N VAL A 12 -4.83 3.21 -5.28
CA VAL A 12 -4.50 3.45 -3.86
C VAL A 12 -5.47 4.47 -3.24
N THR A 13 -5.89 5.48 -4.00
CA THR A 13 -6.84 6.50 -3.53
C THR A 13 -8.23 5.92 -3.31
N LEU A 14 -8.70 5.06 -4.23
CA LEU A 14 -9.99 4.38 -4.11
C LEU A 14 -10.06 3.48 -2.87
N HIS A 15 -8.93 2.90 -2.46
CA HIS A 15 -8.84 2.00 -1.32
C HIS A 15 -8.27 2.66 -0.05
N LYS A 16 -8.32 4.00 0.03
CA LYS A 16 -8.03 4.71 1.29
C LYS A 16 -8.98 4.19 2.38
N GLY A 17 -8.43 3.89 3.56
CA GLY A 17 -9.14 3.26 4.68
C GLY A 17 -9.27 1.74 4.61
N ALA A 18 -8.91 1.11 3.48
CA ALA A 18 -8.94 -0.34 3.37
C ALA A 18 -7.77 -0.98 4.10
N ARG A 19 -8.03 -2.16 4.67
CA ARG A 19 -7.02 -2.99 5.31
C ARG A 19 -6.31 -3.81 4.24
N VAL A 20 -4.98 -3.77 4.25
CA VAL A 20 -4.14 -4.35 3.21
C VAL A 20 -2.97 -5.14 3.79
N ARG A 21 -2.48 -6.09 3.01
CA ARG A 21 -1.21 -6.78 3.22
C ARG A 21 -0.17 -6.17 2.30
N CYS A 22 0.95 -5.77 2.86
CA CYS A 22 2.08 -5.20 2.16
C CYS A 22 3.24 -6.19 2.17
N ARG A 23 3.76 -6.54 1.01
CA ARG A 23 4.95 -7.37 0.82
C ARG A 23 6.07 -6.49 0.32
N GLU A 24 7.17 -6.43 1.06
CA GLU A 24 8.33 -5.57 0.76
C GLU A 24 9.58 -6.43 0.56
N LEU A 25 10.34 -6.15 -0.50
CA LEU A 25 11.63 -6.79 -0.77
C LEU A 25 12.73 -6.12 0.06
N ARG A 26 13.22 -6.80 1.10
CA ARG A 26 14.38 -6.36 1.88
C ARG A 26 15.66 -7.10 1.48
N SER A 27 16.70 -6.35 1.13
CA SER A 27 18.07 -6.83 0.83
C SER A 27 18.11 -8.21 0.12
N ARG A 28 19.20 -8.98 0.25
CA ARG A 28 19.54 -10.07 -0.67
C ARG A 28 18.76 -11.38 -0.48
N ARG A 29 17.46 -11.36 -0.16
CA ARG A 29 16.45 -12.46 -0.25
C ARG A 29 15.33 -12.40 0.81
N LYS A 30 15.28 -11.38 1.67
CA LYS A 30 14.27 -11.36 2.74
C LYS A 30 13.02 -10.64 2.25
N VAL A 31 11.92 -11.38 2.15
CA VAL A 31 10.60 -10.81 1.95
C VAL A 31 10.00 -10.52 3.31
N GLU A 32 9.55 -9.29 3.55
CA GLU A 32 8.82 -8.93 4.75
C GLU A 32 7.34 -8.72 4.40
N ILE A 33 6.44 -9.38 5.13
CA ILE A 33 4.99 -9.24 4.96
C ILE A 33 4.44 -8.52 6.18
N LYS A 34 3.76 -7.40 5.94
CA LYS A 34 3.15 -6.54 6.95
C LYS A 34 1.66 -6.41 6.66
N GLN A 35 0.85 -6.16 7.70
CA GLN A 35 -0.55 -5.79 7.55
C GLN A 35 -0.75 -4.37 8.04
N GLY A 36 -1.70 -3.66 7.43
CA GLY A 36 -1.91 -2.26 7.70
C GLY A 36 -3.15 -1.68 7.06
N VAL A 37 -3.35 -0.37 7.26
CA VAL A 37 -4.47 0.39 6.69
C VAL A 37 -3.92 1.59 5.93
N ILE A 38 -4.38 1.78 4.69
CA ILE A 38 -4.03 2.97 3.90
C ILE A 38 -4.67 4.20 4.56
N LEU A 39 -3.85 5.14 5.04
CA LEU A 39 -4.33 6.31 5.77
C LEU A 39 -4.58 7.50 4.85
N GLU A 40 -3.52 8.07 4.29
CA GLU A 40 -3.59 9.29 3.47
C GLU A 40 -2.89 9.09 2.13
N THR A 41 -3.42 9.71 1.08
CA THR A 41 -2.83 9.70 -0.27
C THR A 41 -2.42 11.11 -0.68
N TYR A 42 -1.25 11.22 -1.29
CA TYR A 42 -0.66 12.49 -1.74
C TYR A 42 -0.20 12.34 -3.20
N PRO A 43 0.12 13.42 -3.93
CA PRO A 43 0.49 13.30 -5.34
C PRO A 43 1.68 12.38 -5.66
N ARG A 44 2.61 12.18 -4.72
CA ARG A 44 3.86 11.40 -4.93
C ARG A 44 3.99 10.14 -4.06
N LEU A 45 3.24 10.07 -2.97
CA LEU A 45 3.34 9.00 -1.98
C LEU A 45 1.99 8.81 -1.29
N PHE A 46 1.86 7.70 -0.58
CA PHE A 46 0.76 7.47 0.36
C PHE A 46 1.34 7.02 1.70
N THR A 47 0.50 7.02 2.73
CA THR A 47 0.85 6.57 4.07
C THR A 47 -0.01 5.39 4.47
N MET A 48 0.59 4.48 5.21
CA MET A 48 -0.08 3.28 5.72
C MET A 48 0.31 3.08 7.18
N PHE A 49 -0.70 2.82 8.02
CA PHE A 49 -0.48 2.38 9.39
C PHE A 49 -0.08 0.91 9.39
N ILE A 50 1.05 0.56 9.99
CA ILE A 50 1.53 -0.82 10.09
C ILE A 50 1.19 -1.38 11.47
N GLU A 51 0.33 -2.42 11.51
CA GLU A 51 -0.16 -3.01 12.77
C GLU A 51 0.98 -3.58 13.62
N SER A 52 1.91 -4.32 13.00
CA SER A 52 3.02 -4.96 13.71
C SER A 52 4.04 -4.00 14.30
N GLN A 53 4.09 -2.76 13.82
CA GLN A 53 5.02 -1.72 14.27
C GLN A 53 4.32 -0.60 15.05
N ASN A 54 2.98 -0.64 15.14
CA ASN A 54 2.15 0.42 15.69
C ASN A 54 2.59 1.82 15.21
N SER A 55 2.92 1.93 13.93
CA SER A 55 3.60 3.10 13.35
C SER A 55 3.12 3.35 11.92
N THR A 56 3.10 4.63 11.52
CA THR A 56 2.77 5.05 10.15
C THR A 56 4.01 5.12 9.29
N VAL A 57 3.96 4.51 8.10
CA VAL A 57 5.04 4.48 7.12
C VAL A 57 4.56 5.08 5.79
N SER A 58 5.41 5.82 5.12
CA SER A 58 5.15 6.36 3.78
C SER A 58 5.73 5.47 2.68
N PHE A 59 4.99 5.29 1.59
CA PHE A 59 5.38 4.51 0.43
C PHE A 59 5.21 5.33 -0.84
N ARG A 60 6.12 5.19 -1.81
CA ARG A 60 5.99 5.89 -3.10
C ARG A 60 5.22 5.01 -4.08
N TYR A 61 4.51 5.64 -5.02
CA TYR A 61 3.86 4.91 -6.09
C TYR A 61 4.84 4.22 -7.04
N SER A 62 6.07 4.74 -7.15
CA SER A 62 7.15 4.09 -7.89
C SER A 62 7.50 2.72 -7.33
N ASP A 63 7.41 2.54 -6.01
CA ASP A 63 7.82 1.29 -5.35
C ASP A 63 6.81 0.16 -5.66
N LEU A 64 5.54 0.53 -5.89
CA LEU A 64 4.49 -0.35 -6.40
C LEU A 64 4.68 -0.66 -7.90
N LEU A 65 5.13 0.33 -8.67
CA LEU A 65 5.40 0.17 -10.09
C LEU A 65 6.60 -0.76 -10.35
N THR A 66 7.65 -0.66 -9.52
CA THR A 66 8.88 -1.46 -9.64
C THR A 66 8.78 -2.81 -8.94
N HIS A 67 7.63 -3.15 -8.34
CA HIS A 67 7.42 -4.38 -7.55
C HIS A 67 8.38 -4.53 -6.36
N GLU A 68 8.98 -3.43 -5.89
CA GLU A 68 9.72 -3.42 -4.61
C GLU A 68 8.75 -3.58 -3.43
N VAL A 69 7.54 -3.08 -3.62
CA VAL A 69 6.40 -3.19 -2.70
C VAL A 69 5.20 -3.74 -3.46
N GLU A 70 4.52 -4.73 -2.89
CA GLU A 70 3.25 -5.25 -3.39
C GLU A 70 2.17 -5.09 -2.32
N ILE A 71 0.96 -4.71 -2.73
CA ILE A 71 -0.18 -4.50 -1.83
C ILE A 71 -1.32 -5.42 -2.25
N GLU A 72 -1.88 -6.13 -1.29
CA GLU A 72 -3.08 -6.96 -1.46
C GLU A 72 -4.18 -6.48 -0.51
N LEU A 73 -5.40 -6.29 -1.00
CA LEU A 73 -6.55 -5.95 -0.15
C LEU A 73 -6.92 -7.16 0.71
N LEU A 74 -7.06 -6.95 2.02
CA LEU A 74 -7.50 -7.98 2.98
C LEU A 74 -8.99 -7.88 3.29
N SER A 75 -9.54 -6.67 3.23
CA SER A 75 -10.98 -6.43 3.28
C SER A 75 -11.34 -5.44 2.17
N ALA A 76 -12.41 -5.74 1.43
CA ALA A 76 -13.01 -4.72 0.57
C ALA A 76 -13.47 -3.56 1.47
N PRO A 77 -13.31 -2.29 1.06
CA PRO A 77 -13.93 -1.20 1.77
C PRO A 77 -15.44 -1.46 1.77
N GLU A 78 -16.02 -1.67 2.95
CA GLU A 78 -17.47 -1.58 3.12
C GLU A 78 -17.83 -0.11 2.87
N VAL A 79 -18.16 0.20 1.61
CA VAL A 79 -18.69 1.49 1.22
C VAL A 79 -20.04 1.62 1.92
N THR A 80 -20.07 2.33 3.05
CA THR A 80 -21.32 2.79 3.64
C THR A 80 -21.84 3.93 2.75
N ILE A 81 -22.97 3.67 2.11
CA ILE A 81 -23.68 4.52 1.14
C ILE A 81 -24.26 5.75 1.85
#